data_AF-A0A7X6J9L5-F1
#
_entry.id   AF-A0A7X6J9L5-F1
#
_cell.length_a   1.000
_cell.length_b   1.000
_cell.length_c   1.000
_cell.angle_alpha   90.00
_cell.angle_beta   90.00
_cell.angle_gamma   90.00
#
_symmetry.space_group_name_H-M   'P 1'
#
loop_
_entity.id
_entity.type
_entity.pdbx_description
1 polymer ?
#
loop_
_entity_poly.entity_id
_entity_poly.type
_entity_poly.pdbx_seq_one_letter_code
_entity_poly.pdbx_strand_id
1 'polypeptide(L)'
;MRHAAPHITQATLDAAEQATLEGDKSRDVRSWEDANRRFHRLILEPCKMPRLLAAIDDLHAASARFLFATWRSEWETRTDHDHRAILQALRQNDVESAVTILARHVQWIGHRPVKTASGKTRDSFAIVG
;
A
#
# COMPACT_ATOMS: atom_id res chain seq x y z
N MET A 1 -7.05 9.55 4.11
CA MET A 1 -6.31 10.47 3.21
C MET A 1 -6.88 11.89 3.18
N ARG A 2 -8.16 12.11 2.85
CA ARG A 2 -8.74 13.48 2.82
C ARG A 2 -8.50 14.31 4.08
N HIS A 3 -8.61 13.71 5.26
CA HIS A 3 -8.30 14.36 6.54
C HIS A 3 -6.80 14.51 6.85
N ALA A 4 -5.95 13.72 6.20
CA ALA A 4 -4.50 13.79 6.39
C ALA A 4 -3.88 14.85 5.47
N ALA A 5 -4.35 14.96 4.23
CA ALA A 5 -3.72 15.78 3.19
C ALA A 5 -3.43 17.23 3.58
N PRO A 6 -4.34 17.97 4.26
CA PRO A 6 -4.06 19.35 4.71
C PRO A 6 -2.92 19.47 5.74
N HIS A 7 -2.51 18.34 6.33
CA HIS A 7 -1.50 18.26 7.38
C HIS A 7 -0.25 17.50 6.94
N ILE A 8 -0.19 17.03 5.69
CA ILE A 8 0.99 16.37 5.13
C ILE A 8 2.08 17.41 4.89
N THR A 9 3.29 17.12 5.35
CA THR A 9 4.45 17.98 5.16
C THR A 9 5.40 17.40 4.10
N GLN A 10 6.31 18.22 3.57
CA GLN A 10 7.38 17.72 2.70
C GLN A 10 8.19 16.60 3.38
N ALA A 11 8.52 16.75 4.66
CA ALA A 11 9.22 15.71 5.43
C ALA A 11 8.42 14.40 5.50
N THR A 12 7.09 14.46 5.59
CA THR A 12 6.21 13.28 5.53
C THR A 12 6.30 12.61 4.15
N LEU A 13 6.27 13.40 3.08
CA LEU A 13 6.34 12.89 1.70
C LEU A 13 7.70 12.27 1.39
N ASP A 14 8.79 12.88 1.86
CA ASP A 14 10.15 12.36 1.66
C ASP A 14 10.35 11.06 2.46
N ALA A 15 9.85 10.99 3.69
CA ALA A 15 9.87 9.76 4.47
C ALA A 15 9.05 8.64 3.81
N ALA A 16 7.91 8.98 3.20
CA ALA A 16 7.06 8.02 2.49
C ALA A 16 7.72 7.55 1.19
N GLU A 17 8.42 8.43 0.47
CA GLU A 17 9.22 8.06 -0.70
C GLU A 17 10.36 7.11 -0.33
N GLN A 18 11.04 7.32 0.80
CA GLN A 18 12.04 6.37 1.29
C GLN A 18 11.41 5.00 1.59
N ALA A 19 10.22 4.96 2.18
CA ALA A 19 9.50 3.70 2.39
C ALA A 19 9.19 2.97 1.08
N THR A 20 8.72 3.69 0.06
CA THR A 20 8.50 3.11 -1.27
C THR A 20 9.79 2.54 -1.88
N LEU A 21 10.91 3.28 -1.78
CA LEU A 21 12.21 2.82 -2.30
C LEU A 21 12.77 1.60 -1.56
N GLU A 22 12.52 1.48 -0.25
CA GLU A 22 12.89 0.29 0.52
C GLU A 22 12.03 -0.92 0.13
N GLY A 23 10.74 -0.72 -0.10
CA GLY A 23 9.85 -1.74 -0.64
C GLY A 23 10.36 -2.27 -1.99
N ASP A 24 10.66 -1.38 -2.93
CA ASP A 24 11.16 -1.76 -4.26
C ASP A 24 12.50 -2.54 -4.22
N LYS A 25 13.33 -2.28 -3.22
CA LYS A 25 14.63 -2.95 -3.04
C LYS A 25 14.56 -4.21 -2.18
N SER A 26 13.40 -4.50 -1.60
CA SER A 26 13.22 -5.63 -0.68
C SER A 26 13.38 -6.96 -1.41
N ARG A 27 14.09 -7.89 -0.75
CA ARG A 27 14.38 -9.23 -1.27
C ARG A 27 13.52 -10.32 -0.65
N ASP A 28 12.70 -9.94 0.33
CA ASP A 28 11.82 -10.83 1.05
C ASP A 28 10.51 -10.12 1.38
N VAL A 29 9.47 -10.92 1.57
CA VAL A 29 8.10 -10.45 1.81
C VAL A 29 7.95 -9.63 3.09
N ARG A 30 8.75 -9.91 4.13
CA ARG A 30 8.59 -9.25 5.42
C ARG A 30 9.11 -7.83 5.33
N SER A 31 10.32 -7.67 4.80
CA SER A 31 10.92 -6.36 4.54
C SER A 31 10.03 -5.52 3.61
N TRP A 32 9.46 -6.15 2.57
CA TRP A 32 8.53 -5.49 1.66
C TRP A 32 7.23 -5.05 2.37
N GLU A 33 6.63 -5.92 3.18
CA GLU A 33 5.39 -5.61 3.91
C GLU A 33 5.60 -4.51 4.95
N ASP A 34 6.72 -4.54 5.68
CA ASP A 34 7.08 -3.52 6.66
C ASP A 34 7.20 -2.14 5.98
N ALA A 35 7.88 -2.08 4.83
CA ALA A 35 8.01 -0.87 4.03
C ALA A 35 6.65 -0.36 3.50
N ASN A 36 5.82 -1.27 2.97
CA ASN A 36 4.47 -0.97 2.50
C ASN A 36 3.58 -0.40 3.62
N ARG A 37 3.58 -1.04 4.80
CA ARG A 37 2.83 -0.58 5.96
C ARG A 37 3.31 0.81 6.41
N ARG A 38 4.62 1.03 6.43
CA ARG A 38 5.21 2.32 6.79
C ARG A 38 4.79 3.43 5.84
N PHE A 39 4.74 3.16 4.53
CA PHE A 39 4.21 4.10 3.53
C PHE A 39 2.76 4.52 3.87
N HIS A 40 1.86 3.56 4.05
CA HIS A 40 0.46 3.85 4.38
C HIS A 40 0.32 4.61 5.69
N ARG A 41 1.12 4.27 6.70
CA ARG A 41 1.13 4.97 7.98
C ARG A 41 1.50 6.44 7.80
N LEU A 42 2.59 6.72 7.09
CA LEU A 42 3.10 8.08 6.90
C LEU A 42 2.09 9.00 6.20
N ILE A 43 1.40 8.52 5.17
CA ILE A 43 0.42 9.34 4.42
C ILE A 43 -0.94 9.48 5.14
N LEU A 44 -1.20 8.71 6.19
CA LEU A 44 -2.47 8.72 6.92
C LEU A 44 -2.37 9.30 8.33
N GLU A 45 -1.24 9.12 9.02
CA GLU A 45 -1.03 9.60 10.39
C GLU A 45 -1.35 11.10 10.61
N PRO A 46 -1.09 12.02 9.66
CA PRO A 46 -1.44 13.42 9.82
C PRO A 46 -2.94 13.69 10.01
N CYS A 47 -3.84 12.72 9.76
CA CYS A 47 -5.26 12.89 10.08
C CYS A 47 -5.55 12.95 11.59
N LYS A 48 -4.61 12.53 12.46
CA LYS A 48 -4.73 12.55 13.93
C LYS A 48 -6.00 11.86 14.46
N MET A 49 -6.45 10.80 13.80
CA MET A 49 -7.60 9.98 14.21
C MET A 49 -7.11 8.65 14.80
N PRO A 50 -6.68 8.59 16.08
CA PRO A 50 -5.98 7.42 16.63
C PRO A 50 -6.80 6.12 16.57
N ARG A 51 -8.12 6.19 16.75
CA ARG A 51 -9.00 5.01 16.62
C ARG A 51 -9.07 4.47 15.19
N LEU A 52 -9.09 5.36 14.20
CA LEU A 52 -9.07 4.97 12.79
C LEU A 52 -7.72 4.36 12.42
N LEU A 53 -6.63 4.99 12.86
CA LEU A 53 -5.29 4.51 12.62
C LEU A 53 -5.07 3.11 13.21
N ALA A 54 -5.53 2.86 14.44
CA ALA A 54 -5.48 1.53 15.05
C ALA A 54 -6.25 0.47 14.23
N ALA A 55 -7.46 0.80 13.74
CA ALA A 55 -8.23 -0.11 12.89
C ALA A 55 -7.54 -0.42 11.56
N ILE A 56 -6.80 0.55 11.00
CA ILE A 56 -5.98 0.35 9.79
C ILE A 56 -4.78 -0.55 10.10
N ASP A 57 -4.11 -0.35 11.23
CA ASP A 57 -3.00 -1.19 11.68
C ASP A 57 -3.45 -2.65 11.90
N ASP A 58 -4.64 -2.86 12.48
CA ASP A 58 -5.25 -4.19 12.65
C ASP A 58 -5.54 -4.87 11.30
N LEU A 59 -6.05 -4.10 10.33
CA LEU A 59 -6.31 -4.60 8.98
C LEU A 59 -5.02 -4.97 8.26
N HIS A 60 -3.96 -4.16 8.37
CA HIS A 60 -2.64 -4.50 7.83
C HIS A 60 -2.10 -5.79 8.46
N ALA A 61 -2.21 -5.94 9.79
CA ALA A 61 -1.78 -7.15 10.47
C ALA A 61 -2.57 -8.39 10.01
N ALA A 62 -3.87 -8.25 9.73
CA ALA A 62 -4.67 -9.32 9.16
C ALA A 62 -4.25 -9.67 7.73
N SER A 63 -4.08 -8.67 6.85
CA SER A 63 -3.64 -8.84 5.47
C SER A 63 -2.24 -9.47 5.39
N ALA A 64 -1.31 -9.06 6.25
CA ALA A 64 0.04 -9.60 6.31
C ALA A 64 0.05 -11.11 6.62
N ARG A 65 -0.85 -11.59 7.50
CA ARG A 65 -0.97 -13.04 7.77
C ARG A 65 -1.34 -13.82 6.51
N PHE A 66 -2.26 -13.29 5.71
CA PHE A 66 -2.63 -13.92 4.43
C PHE A 66 -1.48 -13.87 3.43
N LEU A 67 -0.83 -12.71 3.29
CA LEU A 67 0.34 -12.52 2.44
C LEU A 67 1.44 -13.54 2.77
N PHE A 68 1.82 -13.67 4.04
CA PHE A 68 2.88 -14.59 4.46
C PHE A 68 2.50 -16.06 4.28
N ALA A 69 1.21 -16.41 4.37
CA ALA A 69 0.72 -17.76 4.13
C ALA A 69 0.67 -18.12 2.63
N THR A 70 0.46 -17.15 1.75
CA THR A 70 0.34 -17.36 0.30
C THR A 70 1.61 -17.05 -0.49
N TRP A 71 2.61 -16.46 0.16
CA TRP A 71 3.86 -16.07 -0.49
C TRP A 71 4.57 -17.27 -1.13
N ARG A 72 4.93 -17.12 -2.42
CA ARG A 72 5.74 -18.07 -3.18
C ARG A 72 7.00 -17.37 -3.67
N SER A 73 8.09 -18.11 -3.79
CA SER A 73 9.39 -17.62 -4.30
C SER A 73 9.35 -17.05 -5.72
N GLU A 74 8.26 -17.26 -6.45
CA GLU A 74 8.00 -16.70 -7.79
C GLU A 74 7.48 -15.25 -7.75
N TRP A 75 7.28 -14.66 -6.57
CA TRP A 75 6.91 -13.26 -6.45
C TRP A 75 8.09 -12.35 -6.80
N GLU A 76 7.99 -11.69 -7.95
CA GLU A 76 8.95 -10.67 -8.37
C GLU A 76 8.58 -9.34 -7.69
N THR A 77 9.57 -8.70 -7.03
CA THR A 77 9.40 -7.36 -6.46
C THR A 77 9.10 -6.39 -7.59
N ARG A 78 7.81 -6.12 -7.80
CA ARG A 78 7.37 -5.19 -8.82
C ARG A 78 7.43 -3.79 -8.22
N THR A 79 8.04 -2.88 -8.98
CA THR A 79 8.06 -1.45 -8.71
C THR A 79 6.65 -0.96 -8.37
N ASP A 80 6.44 -0.42 -7.17
CA ASP A 80 5.11 0.08 -6.79
C ASP A 80 4.85 1.40 -7.52
N HIS A 81 4.08 1.30 -8.60
CA HIS A 81 3.75 2.44 -9.45
C HIS A 81 2.65 3.31 -8.81
N ASP A 82 1.76 2.71 -8.01
CA ASP A 82 0.66 3.42 -7.37
C ASP A 82 1.17 4.29 -6.22
N HIS A 83 2.12 3.81 -5.39
CA HIS A 83 2.74 4.62 -4.32
C HIS A 83 3.41 5.87 -4.87
N ARG A 84 4.17 5.73 -5.96
CA ARG A 84 4.80 6.86 -6.67
C ARG A 84 3.76 7.85 -7.19
N ALA A 85 2.68 7.35 -7.80
CA ALA A 85 1.62 8.20 -8.32
C ALA A 85 0.87 8.94 -7.20
N ILE A 86 0.65 8.30 -6.05
CA ILE A 86 0.10 8.93 -4.84
C ILE A 86 1.03 10.05 -4.36
N LEU A 87 2.33 9.78 -4.22
CA LEU A 87 3.31 10.78 -3.78
C LEU A 87 3.36 11.97 -4.72
N GLN A 88 3.34 11.72 -6.04
CA GLN A 88 3.31 12.77 -7.05
C GLN A 88 2.06 13.64 -6.92
N ALA A 89 0.88 13.03 -6.81
CA ALA A 89 -0.38 13.75 -6.64
C ALA A 89 -0.38 14.59 -5.35
N LEU A 90 0.10 14.03 -4.22
CA LEU A 90 0.22 14.75 -2.96
C LEU A 90 1.21 15.92 -3.04
N ARG A 91 2.36 15.76 -3.71
CA ARG A 91 3.34 16.84 -3.93
C ARG A 91 2.78 17.97 -4.80
N GLN A 92 1.88 17.65 -5.72
CA GLN A 92 1.16 18.62 -6.56
C GLN A 92 -0.08 19.21 -5.86
N ASN A 93 -0.34 18.81 -4.62
CA ASN A 93 -1.55 19.16 -3.86
C ASN A 93 -2.85 18.72 -4.54
N ASP A 94 -2.78 17.72 -5.44
CA ASP A 94 -3.92 17.08 -6.07
C ASP A 94 -4.46 15.95 -5.17
N VAL A 95 -5.19 16.36 -4.14
CA VAL A 95 -5.73 15.45 -3.12
C VAL A 95 -6.76 14.49 -3.72
N GLU A 96 -7.54 14.91 -4.72
CA GLU A 96 -8.58 14.07 -5.33
C GLU A 96 -7.96 12.91 -6.10
N SER A 97 -6.93 13.18 -6.90
CA SER A 97 -6.18 12.13 -7.60
C SER A 97 -5.52 11.18 -6.61
N ALA A 98 -4.86 11.70 -5.57
CA ALA A 98 -4.23 10.87 -4.54
C ALA A 98 -5.25 9.93 -3.86
N VAL A 99 -6.44 10.43 -3.52
CA VAL A 99 -7.51 9.64 -2.90
C VAL A 99 -8.02 8.56 -3.86
N THR A 100 -8.19 8.91 -5.13
CA THR A 100 -8.68 7.98 -6.16
C THR A 100 -7.68 6.84 -6.39
N ILE A 101 -6.40 7.18 -6.51
CA ILE A 101 -5.32 6.19 -6.70
C ILE A 101 -5.24 5.29 -5.47
N LEU A 102 -5.21 5.86 -4.26
CA LEU A 102 -5.16 5.07 -3.02
C LEU A 102 -6.37 4.13 -2.88
N ALA A 103 -7.58 4.59 -3.21
CA ALA A 103 -8.79 3.77 -3.13
C ALA A 103 -8.73 2.56 -4.08
N ARG A 104 -8.26 2.78 -5.32
CA ARG A 104 -8.05 1.69 -6.29
C ARG A 104 -6.97 0.72 -5.82
N HIS A 105 -5.85 1.25 -5.32
CA HIS A 105 -4.71 0.47 -4.84
C HIS A 105 -5.14 -0.51 -3.74
N VAL A 106 -5.82 -0.04 -2.69
CA VAL A 106 -6.26 -0.92 -1.59
C VAL A 106 -7.33 -1.94 -2.00
N GLN A 107 -8.18 -1.61 -2.98
CA GLN A 107 -9.18 -2.55 -3.52
C GLN A 107 -8.52 -3.68 -4.29
N TRP A 108 -7.52 -3.37 -5.13
CA TRP A 108 -6.80 -4.38 -5.91
C TRP A 108 -5.96 -5.29 -5.02
N ILE A 109 -5.35 -4.73 -3.97
CA ILE A 109 -4.65 -5.50 -2.93
C ILE A 109 -5.56 -6.55 -2.27
N GLY A 110 -6.85 -6.23 -2.09
CA GLY A 110 -7.84 -7.16 -1.54
C GLY A 110 -8.34 -8.23 -2.53
N HIS A 111 -8.28 -7.97 -3.84
CA HIS A 111 -8.85 -8.84 -4.87
C HIS A 111 -7.97 -8.93 -6.11
N ARG A 112 -7.21 -10.02 -6.27
CA ARG A 112 -6.60 -10.39 -7.56
C ARG A 112 -7.27 -11.63 -8.14
N PRO A 113 -7.99 -11.51 -9.26
CA PRO A 113 -8.51 -12.67 -9.97
C PRO A 113 -7.34 -13.47 -10.56
N VAL A 114 -7.25 -14.75 -10.20
CA VAL A 114 -6.30 -15.71 -10.79
C VAL A 114 -7.08 -16.67 -11.67
N LYS A 115 -6.64 -16.80 -12.93
CA LYS A 115 -7.14 -17.83 -13.85
C LYS A 115 -6.51 -19.16 -13.47
N THR A 116 -7.36 -20.12 -13.13
CA THR A 116 -6.93 -21.49 -12.87
C THR A 116 -6.68 -22.25 -14.18
N ALA A 117 -5.94 -23.36 -14.12
CA ALA A 117 -5.70 -24.23 -15.27
C ALA A 117 -6.99 -24.78 -15.93
N SER A 118 -8.11 -24.77 -15.20
CA SER A 118 -9.43 -25.16 -15.71
C SER A 118 -10.22 -24.01 -16.35
N GLY A 119 -9.60 -22.83 -16.56
CA GLY A 119 -10.25 -21.65 -17.14
C GLY A 119 -11.19 -20.88 -16.21
N LYS A 120 -11.38 -21.33 -14.96
CA LYS A 120 -12.21 -20.63 -13.96
C LYS A 120 -11.40 -19.54 -13.26
N THR A 121 -12.01 -18.38 -13.06
CA THR A 121 -11.45 -17.29 -12.25
C THR A 121 -11.71 -17.60 -10.77
N ARG A 122 -10.67 -17.57 -9.94
CA ARG A 122 -10.81 -17.59 -8.48
C ARG A 122 -10.27 -16.28 -7.91
N ASP A 123 -10.92 -15.79 -6.87
CA ASP A 123 -10.37 -14.70 -6.08
C ASP A 123 -9.15 -15.21 -5.32
N SER A 124 -8.02 -14.60 -5.59
CA SER A 124 -6.81 -14.75 -4.80
C SER A 124 -6.50 -13.43 -4.13
N PHE A 125 -6.03 -13.48 -2.89
CA PHE A 125 -5.35 -12.34 -2.31
C PHE A 125 -4.02 -12.19 -3.02
N ALA A 126 -3.85 -11.09 -3.73
CA ALA A 126 -2.52 -10.68 -4.15
C ALA A 126 -2.40 -9.19 -3.93
N ILE A 127 -1.35 -8.83 -3.23
CA ILE A 127 -1.02 -7.45 -2.97
C ILE A 127 -0.30 -6.94 -4.21
N VAL A 128 -1.05 -6.42 -5.19
CA VAL A 128 -0.44 -5.86 -6.39
C VAL A 128 0.09 -4.46 -6.06
N GLY A 129 1.41 -4.35 -5.98
CA GLY A 129 2.16 -3.11 -6.20
C GLY A 129 2.38 -2.85 -7.70
#